data_AF-A0A101QUT4-F1
#
_entry.id   AF-A0A101QUT4-F1
#
_cell.length_a   1.000
_cell.length_b   1.000
_cell.length_c   1.000
_cell.angle_alpha   90.00
_cell.angle_beta   90.00
_cell.angle_gamma   90.00
#
_symmetry.space_group_name_H-M   'P 1'
#
loop_
_entity.id
_entity.type
_entity.pdbx_description
1 polymer ?
#
loop_
_entity_poly.entity_id
_entity_poly.type
_entity_poly.pdbx_seq_one_letter_code
_entity_poly.pdbx_strand_id
1 'polypeptide(L)'
;MDLTNPLPLLDEAVAALKAPLTEEDRSQGWTDDLRREIQEEISLSRSALRRHGLSTARYLRPRWEEWLDREGVRPGRLRTLVAEVQGCLKTAAGSVWPPWHHN
;
A
#
# COMPACT_ATOMS: atom_id res chain seq x y z
N MET A 1 16.29 2.86 -5.02
CA MET A 1 15.42 2.32 -3.96
C MET A 1 15.47 0.81 -4.07
N ASP A 2 15.71 0.11 -2.95
CA ASP A 2 15.70 -1.34 -2.91
C ASP A 2 14.23 -1.81 -2.98
N LEU A 3 13.79 -2.23 -4.18
CA LEU A 3 12.41 -2.66 -4.45
C LEU A 3 12.03 -3.97 -3.72
N THR A 4 12.96 -4.57 -2.99
CA THR A 4 12.78 -5.82 -2.24
C THR A 4 12.22 -5.61 -0.83
N ASN A 5 12.37 -4.40 -0.26
CA ASN A 5 11.85 -4.09 1.07
C ASN A 5 10.69 -3.09 1.01
N PRO A 6 9.42 -3.53 1.14
CA PRO A 6 8.24 -2.67 1.10
C PRO A 6 8.08 -1.79 2.35
N LEU A 7 8.76 -2.09 3.47
CA LEU A 7 8.52 -1.41 4.75
C LEU A 7 8.70 0.12 4.71
N PRO A 8 9.76 0.69 4.11
CA PRO A 8 9.92 2.14 4.05
C PRO A 8 8.78 2.83 3.29
N LEU A 9 8.32 2.24 2.19
CA LEU A 9 7.21 2.77 1.39
C LEU A 9 5.89 2.69 2.14
N LEU A 10 5.66 1.63 2.92
CA LEU A 10 4.49 1.55 3.81
C LEU A 10 4.57 2.59 4.94
N ASP A 11 5.76 2.84 5.50
CA ASP A 11 5.94 3.87 6.53
C ASP A 11 5.64 5.28 5.96
N GLU A 12 6.11 5.59 4.76
CA GLU A 12 5.82 6.82 4.04
C GLU A 12 4.32 6.98 3.76
N ALA A 13 3.66 5.94 3.24
CA ALA A 13 2.24 5.97 2.94
C ALA A 13 1.38 6.19 4.20
N VAL A 14 1.71 5.53 5.31
CA VAL A 14 1.03 5.77 6.60
C VAL A 14 1.25 7.21 7.08
N ALA A 15 2.45 7.75 6.94
CA ALA A 15 2.73 9.13 7.33
C ALA A 15 1.93 10.13 6.47
N ALA A 16 1.89 9.93 5.16
CA ALA A 16 1.14 10.77 4.22
C ALA A 16 -0.37 10.73 4.50
N LEU A 17 -0.93 9.54 4.77
CA LEU A 17 -2.37 9.38 5.05
C LEU A 17 -2.76 9.80 6.48
N LYS A 18 -1.80 9.87 7.42
CA LYS A 18 -2.06 10.45 8.75
C LYS A 18 -2.25 11.96 8.72
N ALA A 19 -1.64 12.64 7.75
CA ALA A 19 -1.83 14.07 7.58
C ALA A 19 -3.29 14.40 7.22
N PRO A 20 -3.80 15.57 7.65
CA PRO A 20 -5.10 16.05 7.19
C PRO A 20 -5.14 16.15 5.66
N LEU A 21 -6.29 15.85 5.05
CA LEU A 21 -6.47 16.03 3.62
C LEU A 21 -6.31 17.50 3.23
N THR A 22 -5.59 17.73 2.14
CA THR A 22 -5.54 19.05 1.51
C THR A 22 -6.83 19.30 0.71
N GLU A 23 -7.05 20.54 0.28
CA GLU A 23 -8.16 20.86 -0.62
C GLU A 23 -8.06 20.08 -1.94
N GLU A 24 -6.84 19.88 -2.45
CA GLU A 24 -6.60 19.09 -3.66
C GLU A 24 -6.94 17.61 -3.45
N ASP A 25 -6.60 17.03 -2.31
CA ASP A 25 -6.97 15.63 -2.03
C ASP A 25 -8.50 15.48 -1.98
N ARG A 26 -9.21 16.45 -1.39
CA ARG A 26 -10.68 16.47 -1.38
C ARG A 26 -11.28 16.67 -2.77
N SER A 27 -10.69 17.53 -3.60
CA SER A 27 -11.12 17.75 -5.00
C SER A 27 -10.96 16.50 -5.86
N GLN A 28 -10.01 15.63 -5.49
CA GLN A 28 -9.81 14.30 -6.08
C GLN A 28 -10.78 13.25 -5.54
N GLY A 29 -11.68 13.58 -4.62
CA GLY A 29 -12.68 12.66 -4.09
C GLY A 29 -12.27 11.93 -2.80
N TRP A 30 -11.14 12.30 -2.18
CA TRP A 30 -10.82 11.75 -0.86
C TRP A 30 -11.75 12.30 0.22
N THR A 31 -12.28 11.42 1.04
CA THR A 31 -12.97 11.75 2.29
C THR A 31 -12.07 11.41 3.48
N ASP A 32 -12.30 12.08 4.61
CA ASP A 32 -11.52 11.82 5.84
C ASP A 32 -11.69 10.36 6.33
N ASP A 33 -12.87 9.78 6.10
CA ASP A 33 -13.20 8.38 6.41
C ASP A 33 -12.43 7.44 5.47
N LEU A 34 -12.52 7.63 4.15
CA LEU A 34 -11.81 6.79 3.18
C LEU A 34 -10.29 6.86 3.38
N ARG A 35 -9.75 8.06 3.63
CA ARG A 35 -8.33 8.25 3.98
C ARG A 35 -7.97 7.44 5.21
N ARG A 36 -8.79 7.49 6.26
CA ARG A 36 -8.54 6.77 7.51
C ARG A 36 -8.59 5.25 7.29
N GLU A 37 -9.57 4.75 6.55
CA GLU A 37 -9.72 3.32 6.31
C GLU A 37 -8.54 2.75 5.50
N ILE A 38 -8.11 3.46 4.45
CA ILE A 38 -6.90 3.07 3.69
C ILE A 38 -5.65 3.13 4.57
N GLN A 39 -5.53 4.15 5.44
CA GLN A 39 -4.42 4.25 6.38
C GLN A 39 -4.37 3.07 7.36
N GLU A 40 -5.51 2.64 7.87
CA GLU A 40 -5.63 1.50 8.77
C GLU A 40 -5.21 0.20 8.07
N GLU A 41 -5.69 -0.06 6.86
CA GLU A 41 -5.30 -1.24 6.07
C GLU A 41 -3.80 -1.32 5.74
N ILE A 42 -3.21 -0.19 5.34
CA ILE A 42 -1.76 -0.12 5.11
C ILE A 42 -1.00 -0.34 6.42
N SER A 43 -1.52 0.16 7.54
CA SER A 43 -0.91 -0.03 8.87
C SER A 43 -0.97 -1.50 9.32
N LEU A 44 -2.06 -2.21 9.03
CA LEU A 44 -2.19 -3.64 9.28
C LEU A 44 -1.18 -4.44 8.45
N SER A 45 -1.08 -4.13 7.15
CA SER A 45 -0.11 -4.74 6.23
C SER A 45 1.33 -4.53 6.72
N ARG A 46 1.67 -3.31 7.12
CA ARG A 46 2.97 -2.94 7.71
C ARG A 46 3.24 -3.73 8.98
N SER A 47 2.26 -3.81 9.88
CA SER A 47 2.38 -4.54 11.14
C SER A 47 2.61 -6.04 10.90
N ALA A 48 1.89 -6.63 9.93
CA ALA A 48 2.08 -8.03 9.55
C ALA A 48 3.48 -8.28 9.00
N LEU A 49 3.98 -7.43 8.10
CA LEU A 49 5.34 -7.54 7.57
C LEU A 49 6.42 -7.39 8.64
N ARG A 50 6.25 -6.46 9.59
CA ARG A 50 7.22 -6.30 10.70
C ARG A 50 7.24 -7.50 11.64
N ARG A 51 6.09 -8.14 11.88
CA ARG A 51 5.98 -9.29 12.80
C ARG A 51 6.38 -10.61 12.17
N HIS A 52 6.06 -10.80 10.89
CA HIS A 52 6.12 -12.10 10.23
C HIS A 52 7.06 -12.12 9.00
N GLY A 53 7.69 -10.99 8.69
CA GLY A 53 8.65 -10.86 7.59
C GLY A 53 8.01 -10.80 6.20
N LEU A 54 8.87 -10.65 5.19
CA LEU A 54 8.48 -10.44 3.78
C LEU A 54 7.70 -11.62 3.18
N SER A 55 7.90 -12.84 3.68
CA SER A 55 7.15 -14.03 3.26
C SER A 55 5.64 -13.90 3.50
N THR A 56 5.23 -12.98 4.37
CA THR A 56 3.82 -12.70 4.66
C THR A 56 3.14 -11.85 3.58
N ALA A 57 3.91 -11.15 2.73
CA ALA A 57 3.37 -10.32 1.66
C ALA A 57 2.39 -11.07 0.75
N ARG A 58 2.63 -12.37 0.49
CA ARG A 58 1.76 -13.23 -0.32
C ARG A 58 0.34 -13.40 0.24
N TYR A 59 0.15 -13.19 1.54
CA TYR A 59 -1.13 -13.31 2.21
C TYR A 59 -1.89 -11.98 2.31
N LEU A 60 -1.22 -10.83 2.12
CA LEU A 60 -1.84 -9.52 2.32
C LEU A 60 -2.78 -9.10 1.19
N ARG A 61 -2.60 -9.65 -0.02
CA ARG A 61 -3.42 -9.42 -1.25
C ARG A 61 -4.20 -8.08 -1.26
N PRO A 62 -3.52 -6.92 -1.15
CA PRO A 62 -4.19 -5.62 -1.07
C PRO A 62 -4.96 -5.33 -2.36
N ARG A 63 -6.16 -4.76 -2.20
CA ARG A 63 -7.08 -4.33 -3.28
C ARG A 63 -7.46 -2.86 -3.15
N TRP A 64 -6.54 -2.03 -2.67
CA TRP A 64 -6.79 -0.61 -2.42
C TRP A 64 -7.06 0.16 -3.70
N GLU A 65 -6.41 -0.16 -4.82
CA GLU A 65 -6.72 0.51 -6.09
C GLU A 65 -8.16 0.25 -6.54
N GLU A 66 -8.62 -1.01 -6.47
CA GLU A 66 -10.00 -1.37 -6.80
C GLU A 66 -11.00 -0.68 -5.86
N TRP A 67 -10.63 -0.53 -4.59
CA TRP A 67 -11.44 0.21 -3.63
C TRP A 67 -11.51 1.70 -3.98
N LEU A 68 -10.37 2.36 -4.21
CA LEU A 68 -10.33 3.78 -4.60
C LEU A 68 -11.08 4.05 -5.90
N ASP A 69 -11.07 3.09 -6.84
CA ASP A 69 -11.88 3.15 -8.06
C ASP A 69 -13.38 3.12 -7.77
N ARG A 70 -13.83 2.26 -6.86
CA ARG A 70 -15.25 2.18 -6.47
C ARG A 70 -15.74 3.44 -5.77
N GLU A 71 -14.87 4.06 -4.96
CA GLU A 71 -15.16 5.33 -4.29
C GLU A 71 -15.04 6.55 -5.23
N GLY A 72 -14.63 6.33 -6.49
CA GLY A 72 -14.52 7.40 -7.48
C GLY A 72 -13.35 8.36 -7.22
N VAL A 73 -12.35 7.95 -6.45
CA VAL A 73 -11.16 8.77 -6.16
C VAL A 73 -10.35 8.95 -7.43
N ARG A 74 -10.16 10.19 -7.87
CA ARG A 74 -9.41 10.51 -9.08
C ARG A 74 -7.90 10.30 -8.88
N PRO A 75 -7.12 10.14 -9.97
CA PRO A 75 -5.66 10.11 -9.91
C PRO A 75 -5.11 11.36 -9.23
N GLY A 76 -4.10 11.16 -8.37
CA GLY A 76 -3.51 12.22 -7.56
C GLY A 76 -2.38 11.69 -6.68
N ARG A 77 -1.79 12.56 -5.85
CA ARG A 77 -0.61 12.22 -5.03
C ARG A 77 -0.87 11.03 -4.11
N LEU A 78 -1.94 11.10 -3.31
CA LEU A 78 -2.27 10.03 -2.35
C LEU A 78 -2.63 8.72 -3.05
N ARG A 79 -3.42 8.78 -4.13
CA ARG A 79 -3.78 7.58 -4.90
C ARG A 79 -2.56 6.92 -5.55
N THR A 80 -1.62 7.72 -6.08
CA THR A 80 -0.36 7.21 -6.65
C THR A 80 0.47 6.49 -5.60
N LEU A 81 0.63 7.10 -4.42
CA LEU A 81 1.36 6.49 -3.32
C LEU A 81 0.73 5.16 -2.87
N VAL A 82 -0.60 5.10 -2.76
CA VAL A 82 -1.31 3.84 -2.44
C VAL A 82 -1.09 2.77 -3.52
N ALA A 83 -1.11 3.15 -4.80
CA ALA A 83 -0.84 2.25 -5.92
C ALA A 83 0.61 1.72 -5.89
N GLU A 84 1.59 2.58 -5.60
CA GLU A 84 2.99 2.19 -5.44
C GLU A 84 3.18 1.19 -4.30
N VAL A 85 2.55 1.43 -3.14
CA VAL A 85 2.60 0.49 -2.00
C VAL A 85 2.00 -0.85 -2.39
N GLN A 86 0.81 -0.85 -3.01
CA GLN A 86 0.16 -2.06 -3.48
C GLN A 86 1.02 -2.83 -4.49
N GLY A 87 1.64 -2.12 -5.43
CA GLY A 87 2.56 -2.69 -6.40
C GLY A 87 3.78 -3.32 -5.74
N CYS A 88 4.39 -2.63 -4.78
CA CYS A 88 5.54 -3.13 -4.03
C CYS A 88 5.19 -4.39 -3.23
N LEU A 89 4.01 -4.44 -2.61
CA LEU A 89 3.52 -5.63 -1.91
C LEU A 89 3.29 -6.82 -2.86
N LYS A 90 2.74 -6.57 -4.06
CA LYS A 90 2.58 -7.60 -5.10
C LYS A 90 3.94 -8.13 -5.58
N THR A 91 4.91 -7.24 -5.78
CA THR A 91 6.29 -7.63 -6.15
C THR A 91 6.95 -8.44 -5.04
N ALA A 92 6.86 -8.00 -3.79
CA ALA A 92 7.38 -8.74 -2.64
C ALA A 92 6.72 -10.12 -2.51
N ALA A 93 5.42 -10.23 -2.77
CA ALA A 93 4.70 -11.51 -2.81
C ALA A 93 5.18 -12.44 -3.94
N GLY A 94 5.49 -11.89 -5.12
CA GLY A 94 5.98 -12.65 -6.28
C GLY A 94 7.47 -13.00 -6.22
N SER A 95 8.28 -12.17 -5.55
CA SER A 95 9.72 -12.39 -5.36
C SER A 95 10.04 -13.50 -4.34
N VAL A 96 9.07 -13.90 -3.52
CA VAL A 96 9.17 -15.07 -2.64
C VAL A 96 8.80 -16.34 -3.44
N TRP A 97 9.55 -16.59 -4.51
CA TRP A 97 9.61 -17.89 -5.20
C TRP A 97 10.91 -18.58 -4.76
N PRO A 98 10.92 -19.89 -4.43
CA PRO A 98 12.06 -20.53 -3.76
C PRO A 98 13.27 -20.69 -4.70
N PRO A 99 14.51 -20.64 -4.18
CA PRO A 99 15.72 -20.89 -4.96
C PRO A 99 15.96 -22.39 -5.11
N TRP A 100 15.11 -23.12 -5.83
CA TRP A 100 15.43 -24.47 -6.28
C TRP A 100 14.75 -24.74 -7.63
N HIS A 101 15.53 -24.67 -8.73
CA HIS A 101 15.58 -25.64 -9.83
C HIS A 101 16.45 -25.11 -11.00
N HIS A 102 17.12 -26.06 -11.67
CA HIS A 102 18.12 -26.00 -12.75
C HIS A 102 19.57 -25.99 -12.24
N ASN A 103 20.40 -27.01 -12.44
CA ASN A 103 20.33 -28.23 -13.26
C ASN A 103 21.14 -29.33 -12.56
#